data_AF-A0A1T3C6B7-F1
#
_entry.id   AF-A0A1T3C6B7-F1
#
_cell.length_a   1.000
_cell.length_b   1.000
_cell.length_c   1.000
_cell.angle_alpha   90.00
_cell.angle_beta   90.00
_cell.angle_gamma   90.00
#
_symmetry.space_group_name_H-M   'P 1'
#
loop_
_entity.id
_entity.type
_entity.pdbx_description
1 polymer ?
#
loop_
_entity_poly.entity_id
_entity_poly.type
_entity_poly.pdbx_seq_one_letter_code
_entity_poly.pdbx_strand_id
1 'polypeptide(L)'
;MDEEMDPEDSWSRSVRAGVLMQEAGFAKDAHDDAVDILQGMFPDGTPTIQQRVSLARSRKVGLWEASIRATRNAQEAWERFQNPPEEGLELGLAEYTAMFEKLTMREADENTRALPGDRALNFPTPQEANLTEFERARIRPPSVSQLYERMLLDGIRPSGNCLAILVANTESMEMARKYLYDFDRTGALYRLVSQEMDAQALKKVPIGLISAYIQVMTRQEGKRARKYMIRAIELAEQRLGPNQTQWSNFIWGTILKNLSQHHHGLRIVVYQQLKLSLHVMQKLDGPDGLPLPAFIQFSKTIRKIAKRELEQLSTELESDSPTARDHALWALYDEKSRHRDAMQWDTFDNRPGALGVFRHFRSSALRMNELFDKLALHERESRRLLGTTKVAPLDEMMWRRDPARSEHAYEYMVSLAYLGEFQQMVKLLSWLIMVWGQPDVVHALSELDEPPPYADFMKTLCAFRFLAEPMLEPGVVESLRGTIGAAGLNWTWPDEEAVEAYVHMQEDESLHVLARVLERVRFSWTEDTSRATEVERGSEWRSHV
;
A
#
# COMPACT_ATOMS: atom_id res chain seq x y z
N MET A 1 0.66 -23.42 23.18
CA MET A 1 2.12 -23.57 23.30
C MET A 1 2.49 -24.61 22.25
N ASP A 2 3.54 -24.41 21.45
CA ASP A 2 4.06 -25.53 20.65
C ASP A 2 4.77 -26.44 21.64
N GLU A 3 4.19 -27.62 21.88
CA GLU A 3 4.62 -28.56 22.93
C GLU A 3 5.89 -29.34 22.54
N GLU A 4 6.45 -29.11 21.35
CA GLU A 4 7.51 -29.94 20.76
C GLU A 4 8.93 -29.34 20.83
N MET A 5 9.12 -28.10 21.32
CA MET A 5 10.43 -27.43 21.31
C MET A 5 10.92 -27.12 22.72
N ASP A 6 12.20 -27.44 22.99
CA ASP A 6 12.83 -27.11 24.25
C ASP A 6 12.90 -25.57 24.45
N PRO A 7 12.61 -25.04 25.65
CA PRO A 7 12.55 -23.59 25.88
C PRO A 7 13.84 -22.86 25.52
N GLU A 8 15.00 -23.50 25.71
CA GLU A 8 16.33 -22.93 25.45
C GLU A 8 16.62 -22.73 23.95
N ASP A 9 16.00 -23.55 23.10
CA ASP A 9 16.12 -23.44 21.65
C ASP A 9 15.34 -22.25 21.09
N SER A 10 14.38 -21.73 21.87
CA SER A 10 13.61 -20.52 21.55
C SER A 10 14.30 -19.22 21.99
N TRP A 11 15.42 -19.30 22.72
CA TRP A 11 16.08 -18.11 23.26
C TRP A 11 16.75 -17.27 22.18
N SER A 12 16.41 -15.98 22.16
CA SER A 12 17.10 -15.01 21.33
C SER A 12 18.55 -14.83 21.78
N ARG A 13 19.38 -14.26 20.89
CA ARG A 13 20.79 -13.95 21.21
C ARG A 13 20.93 -12.99 22.39
N SER A 14 19.99 -12.07 22.55
CA SER A 14 19.97 -11.11 23.66
C SER A 14 19.67 -11.80 24.98
N VAL A 15 18.68 -12.69 25.02
CA VAL A 15 18.35 -13.50 26.20
C VAL A 15 19.54 -14.36 26.62
N ARG A 16 20.17 -15.06 25.66
CA ARG A 16 21.39 -15.86 25.93
C ARG A 16 22.52 -15.01 26.52
N ALA A 17 22.72 -13.81 26.00
CA ALA A 17 23.73 -12.89 26.54
C ALA A 17 23.41 -12.45 27.98
N GLY A 18 22.13 -12.20 28.28
CA GLY A 18 21.67 -11.88 29.65
C GLY A 18 21.88 -13.04 30.62
N VAL A 19 21.62 -14.28 30.20
CA VAL A 19 21.89 -15.49 31.00
C VAL A 19 23.39 -15.66 31.27
N LEU A 20 24.23 -15.57 30.23
CA LEU A 20 25.69 -15.63 30.38
C LEU A 20 26.26 -14.53 31.29
N MET A 21 25.65 -13.34 31.27
CA MET A 21 26.02 -12.24 32.16
C MET A 21 25.77 -12.59 33.63
N GLN A 22 24.63 -13.22 33.95
CA GLN A 22 24.33 -13.70 35.29
C GLN A 22 25.26 -14.85 35.72
N GLU A 23 25.53 -15.80 34.82
CA GLU A 23 26.49 -16.89 35.07
C GLU A 23 27.91 -16.38 35.36
N ALA A 24 28.30 -15.28 34.72
CA ALA A 24 29.57 -14.59 34.97
C ALA A 24 29.57 -13.75 36.27
N GLY A 25 28.46 -13.72 37.02
CA GLY A 25 28.34 -13.05 38.32
C GLY A 25 27.90 -11.59 38.28
N PHE A 26 27.41 -11.09 37.14
CA PHE A 26 26.85 -9.73 37.05
C PHE A 26 25.35 -9.75 37.38
N ALA A 27 24.90 -8.81 38.21
CA ALA A 27 23.48 -8.66 38.52
C ALA A 27 22.73 -8.00 37.35
N LYS A 28 21.52 -8.50 37.05
CA LYS A 28 20.57 -7.82 36.15
C LYS A 28 19.87 -6.69 36.88
N ASP A 29 19.55 -5.63 36.14
CA ASP A 29 18.61 -4.61 36.59
C ASP A 29 17.21 -4.82 35.99
N ALA A 30 16.22 -4.08 36.49
CA ALA A 30 14.84 -4.17 36.00
C ALA A 30 14.68 -3.81 34.51
N HIS A 31 15.67 -3.12 33.93
CA HIS A 31 15.68 -2.82 32.50
C HIS A 31 16.16 -4.02 31.68
N ASP A 32 17.19 -4.72 32.14
CA ASP A 32 17.67 -5.97 31.53
C ASP A 32 16.54 -7.02 31.49
N ASP A 33 15.81 -7.17 32.60
CA ASP A 33 14.67 -8.09 32.69
C ASP A 33 13.53 -7.67 31.73
N ALA A 34 13.26 -6.37 31.58
CA ALA A 34 12.28 -5.88 30.60
C ALA A 34 12.72 -6.11 29.15
N VAL A 35 14.02 -6.05 28.87
CA VAL A 35 14.58 -6.39 27.56
C VAL A 35 14.43 -7.88 27.29
N ASP A 36 14.72 -8.75 28.27
CA ASP A 36 14.52 -10.19 28.14
C ASP A 36 13.07 -10.55 27.82
N ILE A 37 12.11 -9.89 28.49
CA ILE A 37 10.66 -10.05 28.20
C ILE A 37 10.34 -9.68 26.76
N LEU A 38 10.87 -8.57 26.24
CA LEU A 38 10.66 -8.19 24.83
C LEU A 38 11.39 -9.13 23.86
N GLN A 39 12.43 -9.81 24.30
CA GLN A 39 13.29 -10.69 23.50
C GLN A 39 12.94 -12.18 23.65
N GLY A 40 11.82 -12.50 24.30
CA GLY A 40 11.22 -13.83 24.28
C GLY A 40 11.17 -14.58 25.61
N MET A 41 11.53 -13.96 26.75
CA MET A 41 11.60 -14.68 28.02
C MET A 41 11.24 -13.81 29.24
N PHE A 42 10.32 -14.30 30.07
CA PHE A 42 10.06 -13.71 31.39
C PHE A 42 11.15 -14.09 32.42
N PRO A 43 11.31 -13.33 33.52
CA PRO A 43 12.25 -13.66 34.60
C PRO A 43 12.00 -15.02 35.26
N ASP A 44 10.78 -15.56 35.17
CA ASP A 44 10.41 -16.88 35.67
C ASP A 44 10.74 -18.04 34.68
N GLY A 45 11.33 -17.72 33.53
CA GLY A 45 11.67 -18.66 32.46
C GLY A 45 10.52 -18.94 31.47
N THR A 46 9.35 -18.33 31.65
CA THR A 46 8.22 -18.52 30.73
C THR A 46 8.49 -17.81 29.39
N PRO A 47 8.29 -18.47 28.24
CA PRO A 47 8.51 -17.85 26.94
C PRO A 47 7.49 -16.74 26.64
N THR A 48 7.93 -15.70 25.93
CA THR A 48 7.09 -14.57 25.48
C THR A 48 7.17 -14.36 23.97
N ILE A 49 6.26 -13.56 23.42
CA ILE A 49 6.31 -13.22 22.00
C ILE A 49 7.38 -12.17 21.77
N GLN A 50 8.44 -12.55 21.05
CA GLN A 50 9.55 -11.67 20.68
C GLN A 50 9.04 -10.42 19.93
N GLN A 51 9.48 -9.25 20.38
CA GLN A 51 9.13 -7.96 19.79
C GLN A 51 10.38 -7.34 19.15
N ARG A 52 10.28 -6.98 17.86
CA ARG A 52 11.34 -6.23 17.16
C ARG A 52 11.26 -4.74 17.50
N VAL A 53 11.67 -4.37 18.71
CA VAL A 53 11.64 -2.97 19.18
C VAL A 53 13.04 -2.35 19.11
N SER A 54 13.18 -1.24 18.38
CA SER A 54 14.37 -0.39 18.50
C SER A 54 14.18 0.58 19.66
N LEU A 55 14.76 0.25 20.81
CA LEU A 55 14.74 1.15 21.96
C LEU A 55 15.79 2.24 21.76
N ALA A 56 15.36 3.50 21.82
CA ALA A 56 16.30 4.61 21.88
C ALA A 56 17.17 4.44 23.14
N ARG A 57 18.49 4.70 23.02
CA ARG A 57 19.47 4.49 24.11
C ARG A 57 19.10 5.14 25.46
N SER A 58 18.22 6.14 25.46
CA SER A 58 17.77 6.85 26.65
C SER A 58 16.42 6.39 27.22
N ARG A 59 15.66 5.54 26.52
CA ARG A 59 14.35 5.07 26.98
C ARG A 59 14.50 3.76 27.73
N LYS A 60 14.29 3.80 29.05
CA LYS A 60 14.12 2.60 29.87
C LYS A 60 12.69 2.10 29.73
N VAL A 61 12.53 0.84 29.33
CA VAL A 61 11.24 0.13 29.31
C VAL A 61 11.04 -0.51 30.67
N GLY A 62 9.85 -0.37 31.24
CA GLY A 62 9.47 -1.03 32.49
C GLY A 62 9.02 -2.48 32.27
N LEU A 63 9.11 -3.30 33.31
CA LEU A 63 8.68 -4.71 33.29
C LEU A 63 7.22 -4.87 32.87
N TRP A 64 6.33 -4.06 33.44
CA TRP A 64 4.91 -4.15 33.15
C TRP A 64 4.59 -3.76 31.70
N GLU A 65 5.12 -2.63 31.24
CA GLU A 65 5.07 -2.21 29.83
C GLU A 65 5.58 -3.31 28.87
N ALA A 66 6.72 -3.94 29.18
CA ALA A 66 7.29 -5.01 28.37
C ALA A 66 6.35 -6.23 28.33
N SER A 67 5.80 -6.63 29.48
CA SER A 67 4.90 -7.78 29.60
C SER A 67 3.63 -7.64 28.77
N ILE A 68 3.08 -6.41 28.66
CA ILE A 68 1.90 -6.11 27.85
C ILE A 68 2.26 -6.12 26.36
N ARG A 69 3.45 -5.63 25.97
CA ARG A 69 3.88 -5.62 24.57
C ARG A 69 4.21 -7.00 24.04
N ALA A 70 4.80 -7.86 24.87
CA ALA A 70 5.26 -9.20 24.50
C ALA A 70 4.13 -10.26 24.48
N THR A 71 2.88 -9.83 24.31
CA THR A 71 1.71 -10.71 24.15
C THR A 71 1.36 -10.93 22.68
N ARG A 72 0.60 -11.98 22.39
CA ARG A 72 0.16 -12.34 21.04
C ARG A 72 -0.97 -11.45 20.51
N ASN A 73 -1.89 -11.07 21.38
CA ASN A 73 -3.09 -10.31 21.01
C ASN A 73 -3.58 -9.40 22.15
N ALA A 74 -4.66 -8.66 21.88
CA ALA A 74 -5.24 -7.71 22.84
C ALA A 74 -5.88 -8.36 24.08
N GLN A 75 -6.30 -9.63 24.02
CA GLN A 75 -6.89 -10.34 25.16
C GLN A 75 -5.80 -10.70 26.18
N GLU A 76 -4.72 -11.35 25.72
CA GLU A 76 -3.54 -11.63 26.55
C GLU A 76 -2.94 -10.33 27.12
N ALA A 77 -2.88 -9.27 26.30
CA ALA A 77 -2.43 -7.96 26.73
C ALA A 77 -3.28 -7.41 27.88
N TRP A 78 -4.61 -7.61 27.84
CA TRP A 78 -5.53 -7.16 28.87
C TRP A 78 -5.37 -7.91 30.18
N GLU A 79 -5.20 -9.23 30.11
CA GLU A 79 -4.91 -10.05 31.29
C GLU A 79 -3.61 -9.58 31.98
N ARG A 80 -2.55 -9.32 31.20
CA ARG A 80 -1.31 -8.74 31.73
C ARG A 80 -1.48 -7.31 32.23
N PHE A 81 -2.36 -6.52 31.62
CA PHE A 81 -2.66 -5.16 32.07
C PHE A 81 -3.39 -5.14 33.42
N GLN A 82 -4.19 -6.17 33.74
CA GLN A 82 -4.90 -6.26 35.02
C GLN A 82 -4.03 -6.81 36.16
N ASN A 83 -2.99 -7.59 35.83
CA ASN A 83 -2.14 -8.28 36.79
C ASN A 83 -0.72 -7.68 36.78
N PRO A 84 -0.35 -6.84 37.75
CA PRO A 84 1.00 -6.27 37.80
C PRO A 84 2.05 -7.37 38.03
N PRO A 85 3.27 -7.24 37.46
CA PRO A 85 4.34 -8.21 37.64
C PRO A 85 4.91 -8.21 39.07
N GLU A 86 4.83 -7.09 39.78
CA GLU A 86 5.23 -6.96 41.19
C GLU A 86 4.09 -6.32 42.00
N GLU A 87 3.90 -6.77 43.24
CA GLU A 87 2.88 -6.20 44.13
C GLU A 87 3.18 -4.72 44.43
N GLY A 88 2.17 -3.87 44.30
CA GLY A 88 2.26 -2.44 44.61
C GLY A 88 2.70 -1.53 43.45
N LEU A 89 2.94 -2.07 42.25
CA LEU A 89 3.11 -1.25 41.05
C LEU A 89 1.79 -0.56 40.67
N GLU A 90 1.84 0.75 40.45
CA GLU A 90 0.71 1.53 39.95
C GLU A 90 0.75 1.63 38.42
N LEU A 91 -0.43 1.65 37.80
CA LEU A 91 -0.56 1.82 36.36
C LEU A 91 0.01 3.19 35.94
N GLY A 92 0.88 3.19 34.94
CA GLY A 92 1.46 4.39 34.38
C GLY A 92 0.99 4.66 32.95
N LEU A 93 1.46 5.77 32.40
CA LEU A 93 1.19 6.13 31.00
C LEU A 93 1.77 5.08 30.02
N ALA A 94 2.89 4.45 30.38
CA ALA A 94 3.58 3.49 29.53
C ALA A 94 2.74 2.22 29.31
N GLU A 95 2.13 1.72 30.39
CA GLU A 95 1.26 0.54 30.41
C GLU A 95 -0.03 0.81 29.61
N TYR A 96 -0.66 1.97 29.84
CA TYR A 96 -1.80 2.41 29.04
C TYR A 96 -1.45 2.55 27.56
N THR A 97 -0.27 3.09 27.23
CA THR A 97 0.21 3.21 25.85
C THR A 97 0.36 1.83 25.20
N ALA A 98 1.00 0.88 25.88
CA ALA A 98 1.17 -0.49 25.39
C ALA A 98 -0.18 -1.18 25.15
N MET A 99 -1.15 -0.96 26.04
CA MET A 99 -2.50 -1.51 25.89
C MET A 99 -3.24 -0.90 24.68
N PHE A 100 -3.17 0.43 24.48
CA PHE A 100 -3.74 1.08 23.30
C PHE A 100 -3.08 0.62 21.99
N GLU A 101 -1.75 0.40 21.99
CA GLU A 101 -1.05 -0.18 20.85
C GLU A 101 -1.67 -1.53 20.47
N LYS A 102 -1.86 -2.44 21.43
CA LYS A 102 -2.47 -3.76 21.17
C LYS A 102 -3.92 -3.69 20.73
N LEU A 103 -4.74 -2.84 21.36
CA LEU A 103 -6.16 -2.68 21.00
C LEU A 103 -6.38 -2.13 19.59
N THR A 104 -5.41 -1.39 19.06
CA THR A 104 -5.50 -0.75 17.76
C THR A 104 -4.81 -1.53 16.63
N MET A 105 -4.11 -2.62 16.97
CA MET A 105 -3.54 -3.54 15.97
C MET A 105 -4.64 -4.28 15.20
N ARG A 106 -4.37 -4.53 13.92
CA ARG A 106 -5.24 -5.35 13.07
C ARG A 106 -5.07 -6.82 13.42
N GLU A 107 -6.14 -7.58 13.27
CA GLU A 107 -6.08 -9.04 13.34
C GLU A 107 -5.30 -9.58 12.14
N ALA A 108 -4.55 -10.66 12.37
CA ALA A 108 -3.85 -11.40 11.34
C ALA A 108 -4.85 -12.24 10.54
N ASP A 109 -4.73 -12.22 9.21
CA ASP A 109 -5.53 -13.08 8.34
C ASP A 109 -5.22 -14.56 8.61
N GLU A 110 -6.24 -15.43 8.56
CA GLU A 110 -6.10 -16.88 8.83
C GLU A 110 -5.05 -17.55 7.92
N ASN A 111 -4.86 -17.03 6.71
CA ASN A 111 -3.92 -17.56 5.72
C ASN A 111 -2.51 -16.94 5.80
N THR A 112 -2.22 -16.15 6.83
CA THR A 112 -0.89 -15.54 6.97
C THR A 112 0.15 -16.57 7.37
N ARG A 113 1.31 -16.54 6.71
CA ARG A 113 2.49 -17.33 7.11
C ARG A 113 3.36 -16.62 8.16
N ALA A 114 3.00 -15.39 8.54
CA ALA A 114 3.73 -14.64 9.55
C ALA A 114 3.47 -15.21 10.94
N LEU A 115 4.50 -15.29 11.77
CA LEU A 115 4.35 -15.74 13.16
C LEU A 115 4.12 -14.54 14.09
N PRO A 116 3.55 -14.76 15.29
CA PRO A 116 3.50 -13.74 16.34
C PRO A 116 4.88 -13.12 16.58
N GLY A 117 4.97 -11.79 16.52
CA GLY A 117 6.23 -11.05 16.68
C GLY A 117 6.94 -10.66 15.36
N ASP A 118 6.60 -11.30 14.23
CA ASP A 118 7.13 -10.91 12.92
C ASP A 118 6.52 -9.62 12.40
N ARG A 119 5.24 -9.40 12.70
CA ARG A 119 4.46 -8.23 12.28
C ARG A 119 3.66 -7.67 13.45
N ALA A 120 3.37 -6.37 13.40
CA ALA A 120 2.50 -5.69 14.34
C ALA A 120 1.01 -6.01 14.05
N LEU A 121 0.64 -7.27 14.28
CA LEU A 121 -0.71 -7.83 14.12
C LEU A 121 -1.11 -8.60 15.39
N ASN A 122 -2.41 -8.66 15.64
CA ASN A 122 -2.98 -9.52 16.68
C ASN A 122 -3.23 -10.90 16.09
N PHE A 123 -2.64 -11.95 16.67
CA PHE A 123 -2.81 -13.31 16.19
C PHE A 123 -3.84 -14.07 17.06
N PRO A 124 -4.78 -14.81 16.44
CA PRO A 124 -5.76 -15.59 17.19
C PRO A 124 -5.08 -16.72 17.96
N THR A 125 -5.68 -17.15 19.08
CA THR A 125 -5.23 -18.34 19.80
C THR A 125 -6.10 -19.56 19.44
N PRO A 126 -5.53 -20.78 19.43
CA PRO A 126 -6.32 -22.01 19.23
C PRO A 126 -7.40 -22.23 20.30
N GLN A 127 -7.20 -21.66 21.50
CA GLN A 127 -8.15 -21.72 22.60
C GLN A 127 -9.39 -20.87 22.32
N GLU A 128 -9.25 -19.72 21.65
CA GLU A 128 -10.38 -18.86 21.24
C GLU A 128 -11.37 -19.59 20.32
N ALA A 129 -10.90 -20.48 19.46
CA ALA A 129 -11.75 -21.27 18.56
C ALA A 129 -12.76 -22.14 19.32
N ASN A 130 -12.41 -22.59 20.53
CA ASN A 130 -13.21 -23.52 21.34
C ASN A 130 -14.07 -22.83 22.41
N LEU A 131 -13.92 -21.51 22.61
CA LEU A 131 -14.71 -20.76 23.59
C LEU A 131 -16.11 -20.42 23.06
N THR A 132 -17.11 -20.55 23.92
CA THR A 132 -18.48 -20.09 23.63
C THR A 132 -18.53 -18.57 23.52
N GLU A 133 -19.54 -18.02 22.82
CA GLU A 133 -19.72 -16.56 22.67
C GLU A 133 -19.81 -15.84 24.03
N PHE A 134 -20.39 -16.49 25.03
CA PHE A 134 -20.52 -15.96 26.38
C PHE A 134 -19.19 -15.91 27.15
N GLU A 135 -18.33 -16.93 26.98
CA GLU A 135 -16.98 -16.94 27.56
C GLU A 135 -16.08 -15.91 26.88
N ARG A 136 -16.18 -15.79 25.55
CA ARG A 136 -15.48 -14.74 24.79
C ARG A 136 -15.88 -13.34 25.23
N ALA A 137 -17.15 -13.11 25.58
CA ALA A 137 -17.61 -11.81 26.06
C ALA A 137 -17.03 -11.43 27.43
N ARG A 138 -16.71 -12.41 28.30
CA ARG A 138 -16.12 -12.17 29.63
C ARG A 138 -14.63 -11.81 29.60
N ILE A 139 -13.91 -12.36 28.64
CA ILE A 139 -12.45 -12.18 28.49
C ILE A 139 -12.16 -10.99 27.56
N ARG A 140 -13.18 -10.43 26.90
CA ARG A 140 -13.03 -9.32 25.96
C ARG A 140 -12.43 -8.09 26.65
N PRO A 141 -11.36 -7.51 26.09
CA PRO A 141 -10.80 -6.27 26.61
C PRO A 141 -11.79 -5.09 26.47
N PRO A 142 -11.64 -4.01 27.26
CA PRO A 142 -12.43 -2.81 27.10
C PRO A 142 -12.21 -2.19 25.71
N SER A 143 -13.21 -1.44 25.24
CA SER A 143 -13.04 -0.63 24.04
C SER A 143 -12.02 0.49 24.27
N VAL A 144 -11.46 1.04 23.19
CA VAL A 144 -10.52 2.18 23.27
C VAL A 144 -11.13 3.35 24.06
N SER A 145 -12.42 3.65 23.88
CA SER A 145 -13.11 4.71 24.61
C SER A 145 -13.27 4.40 26.11
N GLN A 146 -13.62 3.16 26.46
CA GLN A 146 -13.74 2.74 27.86
C GLN A 146 -12.40 2.77 28.59
N LEU A 147 -11.34 2.27 27.94
CA LEU A 147 -9.99 2.31 28.49
C LEU A 147 -9.48 3.75 28.63
N TYR A 148 -9.82 4.62 27.68
CA TYR A 148 -9.50 6.04 27.75
C TYR A 148 -10.19 6.74 28.92
N GLU A 149 -11.48 6.49 29.15
CA GLU A 149 -12.19 7.03 30.30
C GLU A 149 -11.59 6.54 31.62
N ARG A 150 -11.24 5.24 31.70
CA ARG A 150 -10.54 4.68 32.85
C ARG A 150 -9.19 5.36 33.11
N MET A 151 -8.38 5.55 32.08
CA MET A 151 -7.09 6.24 32.18
C MET A 151 -7.25 7.66 32.78
N LEU A 152 -8.29 8.39 32.37
CA LEU A 152 -8.59 9.71 32.91
C LEU A 152 -9.05 9.65 34.38
N LEU A 153 -9.84 8.65 34.77
CA LEU A 153 -10.26 8.42 36.15
C LEU A 153 -9.08 8.09 37.06
N ASP A 154 -8.09 7.36 36.54
CA ASP A 154 -6.82 7.07 37.23
C ASP A 154 -5.90 8.31 37.33
N GLY A 155 -6.36 9.48 36.84
CA GLY A 155 -5.61 10.73 36.88
C GLY A 155 -4.49 10.83 35.83
N ILE A 156 -4.41 9.88 34.91
CA ILE A 156 -3.37 9.79 33.87
C ILE A 156 -3.87 10.47 32.60
N ARG A 157 -3.04 11.33 32.00
CA ARG A 157 -3.38 12.05 30.76
C ARG A 157 -2.64 11.48 29.56
N PRO A 158 -3.27 11.41 28.37
CA PRO A 158 -2.59 10.96 27.17
C PRO A 158 -1.49 11.96 26.80
N SER A 159 -0.26 11.50 26.59
CA SER A 159 0.82 12.35 26.08
C SER A 159 1.73 11.60 25.12
N GLY A 160 2.54 12.33 24.35
CA GLY A 160 3.53 11.75 23.45
C GLY A 160 2.95 10.72 22.48
N ASN A 161 3.47 9.49 22.53
CA ASN A 161 3.05 8.39 21.66
C ASN A 161 1.60 7.93 21.94
N CYS A 162 1.18 7.89 23.21
CA CYS A 162 -0.19 7.53 23.60
C CYS A 162 -1.22 8.39 22.87
N LEU A 163 -1.02 9.72 22.89
CA LEU A 163 -1.88 10.65 22.18
C LEU A 163 -1.86 10.42 20.67
N ALA A 164 -0.68 10.17 20.09
CA ALA A 164 -0.56 9.91 18.66
C ALA A 164 -1.34 8.65 18.25
N ILE A 165 -1.30 7.58 19.04
CA ILE A 165 -2.06 6.34 18.81
C ILE A 165 -3.57 6.59 18.89
N LEU A 166 -4.03 7.27 19.95
CA LEU A 166 -5.45 7.59 20.13
C LEU A 166 -5.99 8.43 18.98
N VAL A 167 -5.23 9.44 18.54
CA VAL A 167 -5.58 10.28 17.40
C VAL A 167 -5.52 9.48 16.09
N ALA A 168 -4.47 8.69 15.84
CA ALA A 168 -4.32 7.97 14.57
C ALA A 168 -5.42 6.92 14.33
N ASN A 169 -5.99 6.35 15.40
CA ASN A 169 -6.95 5.26 15.32
C ASN A 169 -8.41 5.69 15.52
N THR A 170 -8.68 6.95 15.86
CA THR A 170 -10.07 7.42 15.89
C THR A 170 -10.64 7.60 14.49
N GLU A 171 -11.94 7.35 14.34
CA GLU A 171 -12.70 7.56 13.10
C GLU A 171 -13.27 8.97 12.99
N SER A 172 -13.53 9.61 14.15
CA SER A 172 -14.20 10.90 14.22
C SER A 172 -13.21 12.04 14.41
N MET A 173 -13.35 13.06 13.56
CA MET A 173 -12.61 14.31 13.71
C MET A 173 -12.93 15.03 15.03
N GLU A 174 -14.14 14.85 15.58
CA GLU A 174 -14.54 15.44 16.86
C GLU A 174 -13.82 14.77 18.02
N MET A 175 -13.68 13.44 17.95
CA MET A 175 -12.97 12.69 18.97
C MET A 175 -11.46 12.96 18.93
N ALA A 176 -10.87 13.08 17.72
CA ALA A 176 -9.50 13.55 17.57
C ALA A 176 -9.30 14.90 18.27
N ARG A 177 -10.22 15.86 18.07
CA ARG A 177 -10.16 17.17 18.74
C ARG A 177 -10.30 17.06 20.25
N LYS A 178 -11.15 16.17 20.77
CA LYS A 178 -11.29 15.92 22.20
C LYS A 178 -9.97 15.44 22.81
N TYR A 179 -9.34 14.42 22.21
CA TYR A 179 -8.05 13.92 22.69
C TYR A 179 -6.96 14.99 22.68
N LEU A 180 -6.91 15.81 21.64
CA LEU A 180 -5.97 16.94 21.59
C LEU A 180 -6.28 17.95 22.73
N TYR A 181 -7.53 18.37 22.88
CA TYR A 181 -7.93 19.34 23.91
C TYR A 181 -7.61 18.86 25.34
N ASP A 182 -7.84 17.58 25.63
CA ASP A 182 -7.60 16.99 26.95
C ASP A 182 -6.10 16.90 27.30
N PHE A 183 -5.22 16.82 26.29
CA PHE A 183 -3.76 16.83 26.45
C PHE A 183 -3.19 18.24 26.67
N ASP A 184 -3.60 19.23 25.85
CA ASP A 184 -2.92 20.52 25.79
C ASP A 184 -3.87 21.69 26.10
N ARG A 185 -3.98 22.01 27.40
CA ARG A 185 -4.64 23.24 27.87
C ARG A 185 -3.85 24.51 27.54
N THR A 186 -2.60 24.38 27.06
CA THR A 186 -1.68 25.48 26.72
C THR A 186 -1.88 26.04 25.30
N GLY A 187 -2.69 25.39 24.44
CA GLY A 187 -3.09 25.90 23.14
C GLY A 187 -2.07 25.69 22.01
N ALA A 188 -1.04 24.87 22.16
CA ALA A 188 -0.18 24.49 21.04
C ALA A 188 -0.93 23.69 19.96
N LEU A 189 -1.97 22.95 20.35
CA LEU A 189 -2.90 22.23 19.48
C LEU A 189 -3.98 23.10 18.85
N TYR A 190 -4.25 24.31 19.39
CA TYR A 190 -5.04 25.32 18.68
C TYR A 190 -4.46 25.58 17.30
N ARG A 191 -3.16 25.40 17.08
CA ARG A 191 -2.49 25.64 15.80
C ARG A 191 -2.66 24.52 14.76
N LEU A 192 -2.97 23.29 15.19
CA LEU A 192 -3.41 22.22 14.28
C LEU A 192 -4.88 22.39 13.86
N VAL A 193 -5.66 23.06 14.71
CA VAL A 193 -7.11 23.25 14.54
C VAL A 193 -7.43 24.61 13.90
N SER A 194 -6.58 25.62 14.08
CA SER A 194 -6.70 26.97 13.54
C SER A 194 -6.53 26.98 12.03
N GLN A 195 -7.19 27.91 11.35
CA GLN A 195 -7.00 28.16 9.92
C GLN A 195 -5.66 28.84 9.64
N GLU A 196 -5.21 29.71 10.53
CA GLU A 196 -3.93 30.43 10.41
C GLU A 196 -2.75 29.51 10.74
N MET A 197 -1.89 29.28 9.75
CA MET A 197 -0.73 28.41 9.87
C MET A 197 0.52 29.23 10.22
N ASP A 198 1.03 29.07 11.44
CA ASP A 198 2.39 29.48 11.78
C ASP A 198 3.35 28.30 11.62
N ALA A 199 4.20 28.35 10.59
CA ALA A 199 5.18 27.32 10.28
C ALA A 199 6.21 27.11 11.42
N GLN A 200 6.58 28.16 12.16
CA GLN A 200 7.54 28.04 13.26
C GLN A 200 6.92 27.30 14.44
N ALA A 201 5.65 27.58 14.73
CA ALA A 201 4.93 26.87 15.77
C ALA A 201 4.63 25.41 15.41
N LEU A 202 4.33 25.11 14.14
CA LEU A 202 4.10 23.74 13.68
C LEU A 202 5.34 22.85 13.84
N LYS A 203 6.55 23.42 13.71
CA LYS A 203 7.81 22.71 13.97
C LYS A 203 7.98 22.28 15.42
N LYS A 204 7.34 22.95 16.38
CA LYS A 204 7.39 22.58 17.81
C LYS A 204 6.54 21.35 18.14
N VAL A 205 5.60 20.98 17.28
CA VAL A 205 4.75 19.82 17.49
C VAL A 205 5.48 18.54 17.02
N PRO A 206 5.45 17.45 17.82
CA PRO A 206 6.01 16.17 17.41
C PRO A 206 5.44 15.68 16.08
N ILE A 207 6.31 15.24 15.18
CA ILE A 207 5.92 14.84 13.83
C ILE A 207 4.94 13.66 13.81
N GLY A 208 5.07 12.72 14.76
CA GLY A 208 4.14 11.59 14.91
C GLY A 208 2.71 12.03 15.20
N LEU A 209 2.53 13.10 16.01
CA LEU A 209 1.21 13.65 16.30
C LEU A 209 0.59 14.35 15.09
N ILE A 210 1.38 15.10 14.33
CA ILE A 210 0.93 15.72 13.07
C ILE A 210 0.53 14.64 12.07
N SER A 211 1.33 13.59 11.96
CA SER A 211 1.04 12.47 11.07
C SER A 211 -0.26 11.76 11.45
N ALA A 212 -0.47 11.50 12.75
CA ALA A 212 -1.71 10.93 13.26
C ALA A 212 -2.92 11.81 12.93
N TYR A 213 -2.80 13.12 13.08
CA TYR A 213 -3.86 14.07 12.76
C TYR A 213 -4.16 14.14 11.25
N ILE A 214 -3.13 14.12 10.40
CA ILE A 214 -3.25 14.01 8.94
C ILE A 214 -3.97 12.72 8.55
N GLN A 215 -3.65 11.60 9.20
CA GLN A 215 -4.31 10.32 8.96
C GLN A 215 -5.81 10.38 9.28
N VAL A 216 -6.25 11.07 10.33
CA VAL A 216 -7.68 11.27 10.60
C VAL A 216 -8.32 12.14 9.53
N MET A 217 -7.72 13.30 9.22
CA MET A 217 -8.26 14.26 8.25
C MET A 217 -8.47 13.64 6.87
N THR A 218 -7.51 12.86 6.41
CA THR A 218 -7.54 12.24 5.07
C THR A 218 -8.48 11.05 4.97
N ARG A 219 -8.88 10.43 6.10
CA ARG A 219 -9.91 9.37 6.14
C ARG A 219 -11.34 9.90 6.17
N GLN A 220 -11.56 11.20 6.40
CA GLN A 220 -12.91 11.75 6.51
C GLN A 220 -13.63 11.75 5.16
N GLU A 221 -14.89 11.30 5.17
CA GLU A 221 -15.80 11.36 4.02
C GLU A 221 -16.93 12.39 4.23
N GLY A 222 -17.58 12.80 3.14
CA GLY A 222 -18.77 13.66 3.18
C GLY A 222 -18.48 15.16 3.11
N LYS A 223 -19.33 15.99 3.74
CA LYS A 223 -19.41 17.45 3.47
C LYS A 223 -18.10 18.22 3.68
N ARG A 224 -17.22 17.76 4.58
CA ARG A 224 -15.96 18.43 4.93
C ARG A 224 -14.72 17.71 4.38
N ALA A 225 -14.87 16.57 3.72
CA ALA A 225 -13.77 15.73 3.23
C ALA A 225 -12.76 16.52 2.37
N ARG A 226 -13.25 17.24 1.36
CA ARG A 226 -12.42 18.12 0.52
C ARG A 226 -11.58 19.10 1.34
N LYS A 227 -12.19 19.75 2.32
CA LYS A 227 -11.50 20.75 3.17
C LYS A 227 -10.41 20.08 4.01
N TYR A 228 -10.69 18.91 4.57
CA TYR A 228 -9.72 18.15 5.35
C TYR A 228 -8.57 17.61 4.49
N MET A 229 -8.86 17.13 3.28
CA MET A 229 -7.83 16.65 2.34
C MET A 229 -6.87 17.77 1.93
N ILE A 230 -7.40 18.93 1.52
CA ILE A 230 -6.59 20.10 1.17
C ILE A 230 -5.77 20.56 2.38
N ARG A 231 -6.40 20.64 3.56
CA ARG A 231 -5.72 21.05 4.78
C ARG A 231 -4.61 20.09 5.20
N ALA A 232 -4.80 18.79 4.99
CA ALA A 232 -3.79 17.77 5.26
C ALA A 232 -2.56 17.95 4.36
N ILE A 233 -2.76 18.27 3.08
CA ILE A 233 -1.68 18.56 2.14
C ILE A 233 -0.94 19.82 2.60
N GLU A 234 -1.65 20.92 2.89
CA GLU A 234 -1.04 22.16 3.40
C GLU A 234 -0.18 21.92 4.66
N LEU A 235 -0.71 21.15 5.63
CA LEU A 235 0.00 20.80 6.85
C LEU A 235 1.26 19.97 6.59
N ALA A 236 1.19 19.02 5.66
CA ALA A 236 2.34 18.23 5.25
C ALA A 236 3.42 19.10 4.59
N GLU A 237 3.05 19.99 3.67
CA GLU A 237 4.00 20.89 3.00
C GLU A 237 4.72 21.80 4.01
N GLN A 238 3.97 22.43 4.91
CA GLN A 238 4.52 23.36 5.89
C GLN A 238 5.39 22.65 6.94
N ARG A 239 5.04 21.41 7.33
CA ARG A 239 5.79 20.69 8.36
C ARG A 239 7.06 20.03 7.85
N LEU A 240 7.02 19.44 6.66
CA LEU A 240 8.11 18.66 6.10
C LEU A 240 9.16 19.56 5.45
N GLY A 241 8.75 20.70 4.89
CA GLY A 241 9.66 21.59 4.17
C GLY A 241 10.32 20.88 2.97
N PRO A 242 11.53 21.30 2.55
CA PRO A 242 12.19 20.76 1.36
C PRO A 242 12.96 19.46 1.61
N ASN A 243 13.26 19.10 2.87
CA ASN A 243 14.09 17.94 3.19
C ASN A 243 13.21 16.68 3.31
N GLN A 244 13.53 15.66 2.52
CA GLN A 244 12.88 14.36 2.65
C GLN A 244 13.39 13.63 3.90
N THR A 245 12.48 12.94 4.58
CA THR A 245 12.74 12.13 5.77
C THR A 245 11.90 10.85 5.68
N GLN A 246 12.18 9.83 6.49
CA GLN A 246 11.29 8.65 6.54
C GLN A 246 9.82 9.03 6.84
N TRP A 247 9.62 10.06 7.65
CA TRP A 247 8.31 10.63 7.93
C TRP A 247 7.65 11.31 6.73
N SER A 248 8.41 11.89 5.78
CA SER A 248 7.82 12.45 4.57
C SER A 248 7.20 11.35 3.71
N ASN A 249 7.89 10.23 3.56
CA ASN A 249 7.40 9.09 2.78
C ASN A 249 6.12 8.51 3.41
N PHE A 250 6.09 8.39 4.74
CA PHE A 250 4.92 7.90 5.46
C PHE A 250 3.72 8.86 5.34
N ILE A 251 3.91 10.15 5.58
CA ILE A 251 2.82 11.15 5.56
C ILE A 251 2.27 11.30 4.14
N TRP A 252 3.13 11.52 3.14
CA TRP A 252 2.69 11.64 1.76
C TRP A 252 2.10 10.35 1.21
N GLY A 253 2.67 9.19 1.57
CA GLY A 253 2.11 7.89 1.22
C GLY A 253 0.71 7.67 1.81
N THR A 254 0.48 8.14 3.04
CA THR A 254 -0.85 8.09 3.69
C THR A 254 -1.86 8.98 2.96
N ILE A 255 -1.47 10.21 2.62
CA ILE A 255 -2.30 11.12 1.83
C ILE A 255 -2.64 10.49 0.47
N LEU A 256 -1.64 9.94 -0.24
CA LEU A 256 -1.83 9.30 -1.54
C LEU A 256 -2.78 8.10 -1.46
N LYS A 257 -2.60 7.25 -0.44
CA LYS A 257 -3.48 6.11 -0.20
C LYS A 257 -4.93 6.55 0.00
N ASN A 258 -5.15 7.60 0.80
CA ASN A 258 -6.50 8.11 1.07
C ASN A 258 -7.09 8.91 -0.10
N LEU A 259 -6.26 9.50 -0.97
CA LEU A 259 -6.71 10.02 -2.26
C LEU A 259 -7.29 8.93 -3.18
N SER A 260 -7.10 7.64 -2.91
CA SER A 260 -7.76 6.57 -3.67
C SER A 260 -9.23 6.33 -3.31
N GLN A 261 -9.77 7.00 -2.28
CA GLN A 261 -11.20 6.97 -1.92
C GLN A 261 -12.10 7.47 -3.05
N HIS A 262 -13.41 7.17 -2.98
CA HIS A 262 -14.37 7.60 -4.00
C HIS A 262 -14.44 9.13 -4.09
N HIS A 263 -14.44 9.70 -5.30
CA HIS A 263 -14.45 11.14 -5.50
C HIS A 263 -15.69 11.82 -4.89
N HIS A 264 -16.86 11.14 -4.92
CA HIS A 264 -18.06 11.54 -4.16
C HIS A 264 -17.83 11.64 -2.64
N GLY A 265 -17.13 10.66 -2.05
CA GLY A 265 -16.78 10.66 -0.62
C GLY A 265 -15.86 11.84 -0.28
N LEU A 266 -14.87 12.10 -1.15
CA LEU A 266 -13.96 13.24 -1.06
C LEU A 266 -14.60 14.59 -1.40
N ARG A 267 -15.78 14.60 -2.04
CA ARG A 267 -16.45 15.79 -2.60
C ARG A 267 -15.54 16.62 -3.51
N ILE A 268 -14.75 15.93 -4.34
CA ILE A 268 -13.92 16.54 -5.40
C ILE A 268 -14.31 15.95 -6.75
N VAL A 269 -14.02 16.70 -7.80
CA VAL A 269 -14.15 16.23 -9.19
C VAL A 269 -12.92 15.40 -9.59
N VAL A 270 -13.11 14.46 -10.52
CA VAL A 270 -12.11 13.46 -10.93
C VAL A 270 -10.79 14.11 -11.36
N TYR A 271 -10.83 15.15 -12.19
CA TYR A 271 -9.60 15.83 -12.62
C TYR A 271 -8.85 16.48 -11.45
N GLN A 272 -9.55 16.99 -10.43
CA GLN A 272 -8.91 17.54 -9.23
C GLN A 272 -8.26 16.43 -8.41
N GLN A 273 -8.90 15.26 -8.31
CA GLN A 273 -8.32 14.09 -7.65
C GLN A 273 -7.02 13.66 -8.31
N LEU A 274 -7.02 13.50 -9.64
CA LEU A 274 -5.82 13.16 -10.42
C LEU A 274 -4.72 14.22 -10.25
N LYS A 275 -5.08 15.51 -10.30
CA LYS A 275 -4.14 16.61 -10.07
C LYS A 275 -3.50 16.56 -8.68
N LEU A 276 -4.29 16.29 -7.63
CA LEU A 276 -3.76 16.15 -6.27
C LEU A 276 -2.87 14.90 -6.13
N SER A 277 -3.25 13.78 -6.75
CA SER A 277 -2.41 12.56 -6.78
C SER A 277 -1.06 12.82 -7.44
N LEU A 278 -1.03 13.52 -8.58
CA LEU A 278 0.20 13.94 -9.26
C LEU A 278 1.05 14.87 -8.38
N HIS A 279 0.42 15.85 -7.72
CA HIS A 279 1.10 16.76 -6.81
C HIS A 279 1.76 16.03 -5.64
N VAL A 280 1.02 15.12 -4.97
CA VAL A 280 1.55 14.31 -3.87
C VAL A 280 2.69 13.41 -4.36
N MET A 281 2.56 12.84 -5.56
CA MET A 281 3.60 12.02 -6.18
C MET A 281 4.87 12.84 -6.44
N GLN A 282 4.75 14.10 -6.86
CA GLN A 282 5.91 14.99 -7.01
C GLN A 282 6.63 15.24 -5.67
N LYS A 283 5.90 15.30 -4.54
CA LYS A 283 6.51 15.44 -3.21
C LYS A 283 7.21 14.18 -2.73
N LEU A 284 6.71 13.01 -3.13
CA LEU A 284 7.33 11.71 -2.86
C LEU A 284 8.57 11.47 -3.71
N ASP A 285 8.57 11.97 -4.95
CA ASP A 285 9.72 11.89 -5.86
C ASP A 285 10.73 13.02 -5.62
N GLY A 286 11.40 12.99 -4.46
CA GLY A 286 12.39 13.99 -4.08
C GLY A 286 13.84 13.55 -4.31
N PRO A 287 14.81 14.27 -3.72
CA PRO A 287 16.23 14.07 -3.99
C PRO A 287 16.77 12.72 -3.51
N ASP A 288 16.18 12.15 -2.47
CA ASP A 288 16.61 10.87 -1.89
C ASP A 288 16.10 9.65 -2.68
N GLY A 289 15.35 9.89 -3.76
CA GLY A 289 14.80 8.87 -4.63
C GLY A 289 13.39 8.43 -4.25
N LEU A 290 12.77 7.70 -5.17
CA LEU A 290 11.40 7.22 -5.05
C LEU A 290 11.35 5.88 -4.31
N PRO A 291 10.59 5.74 -3.21
CA PRO A 291 10.34 4.41 -2.64
C PRO A 291 9.37 3.59 -3.50
N LEU A 292 9.70 2.31 -3.77
CA LEU A 292 8.84 1.38 -4.51
C LEU A 292 7.39 1.30 -3.99
N PRO A 293 7.12 1.26 -2.67
CA PRO A 293 5.74 1.27 -2.18
C PRO A 293 4.94 2.51 -2.59
N ALA A 294 5.58 3.68 -2.74
CA ALA A 294 4.90 4.88 -3.20
C ALA A 294 4.53 4.79 -4.68
N PHE A 295 5.42 4.25 -5.52
CA PHE A 295 5.12 3.97 -6.93
C PHE A 295 3.92 3.03 -7.07
N ILE A 296 3.94 1.89 -6.35
CA ILE A 296 2.83 0.92 -6.40
C ILE A 296 1.52 1.53 -5.87
N GLN A 297 1.58 2.31 -4.79
CA GLN A 297 0.40 3.02 -4.28
C GLN A 297 -0.12 4.06 -5.28
N PHE A 298 0.75 4.75 -6.01
CA PHE A 298 0.35 5.68 -7.08
C PHE A 298 -0.38 4.94 -8.20
N SER A 299 0.21 3.88 -8.74
CA SER A 299 -0.40 3.03 -9.77
C SER A 299 -1.79 2.52 -9.34
N LYS A 300 -1.91 2.00 -8.11
CA LYS A 300 -3.20 1.58 -7.52
C LYS A 300 -4.21 2.73 -7.41
N THR A 301 -3.76 3.92 -7.04
CA THR A 301 -4.62 5.09 -6.87
C THR A 301 -5.20 5.51 -8.22
N ILE A 302 -4.34 5.63 -9.24
CA ILE A 302 -4.77 5.99 -10.59
C ILE A 302 -5.69 4.91 -11.18
N ARG A 303 -5.35 3.63 -11.02
CA ARG A 303 -6.20 2.50 -11.44
C ARG A 303 -7.59 2.56 -10.80
N LYS A 304 -7.68 2.81 -9.49
CA LYS A 304 -8.97 2.91 -8.78
C LYS A 304 -9.82 4.08 -9.27
N ILE A 305 -9.19 5.19 -9.65
CA ILE A 305 -9.90 6.33 -10.24
C ILE A 305 -10.40 5.95 -11.64
N ALA A 306 -9.55 5.37 -12.49
CA ALA A 306 -9.92 4.91 -13.83
C ALA A 306 -11.04 3.86 -13.80
N LYS A 307 -10.98 2.89 -12.88
CA LYS A 307 -12.02 1.87 -12.70
C LYS A 307 -13.42 2.46 -12.49
N ARG A 308 -13.56 3.51 -11.68
CA ARG A 308 -14.88 4.13 -11.42
C ARG A 308 -15.43 4.87 -12.63
N GLU A 309 -14.54 5.53 -13.38
CA GLU A 309 -14.92 6.17 -14.65
C GLU A 309 -15.25 5.12 -15.72
N LEU A 310 -14.66 3.92 -15.63
CA LEU A 310 -14.93 2.81 -16.53
C LEU A 310 -16.32 2.22 -16.30
N GLU A 311 -16.76 2.10 -15.05
CA GLU A 311 -18.12 1.66 -14.69
C GLU A 311 -19.18 2.61 -15.30
N GLN A 312 -18.91 3.92 -15.30
CA GLN A 312 -19.77 4.91 -15.96
C GLN A 312 -19.80 4.72 -17.48
N LEU A 313 -18.64 4.58 -18.11
CA LEU A 313 -18.54 4.32 -19.55
C LEU A 313 -19.26 3.02 -19.95
N SER A 314 -19.10 1.94 -19.18
CA SER A 314 -19.78 0.67 -19.45
C SER A 314 -21.29 0.83 -19.44
N THR A 315 -21.82 1.55 -18.45
CA THR A 315 -23.26 1.83 -18.35
C THR A 315 -23.76 2.61 -19.57
N GLU A 316 -22.98 3.60 -20.03
CA GLU A 316 -23.33 4.39 -21.22
C GLU A 316 -23.31 3.55 -22.51
N LEU A 317 -22.34 2.66 -22.66
CA LEU A 317 -22.24 1.75 -23.80
C LEU A 317 -23.38 0.72 -23.83
N GLU A 318 -23.84 0.24 -22.68
CA GLU A 318 -24.99 -0.67 -22.59
C GLU A 318 -26.31 0.04 -22.95
N SER A 319 -26.37 1.36 -22.74
CA SER A 319 -27.53 2.19 -23.12
C SER A 319 -27.49 2.72 -24.57
N ASP A 320 -26.49 2.31 -25.37
CA ASP A 320 -26.21 2.84 -26.72
C ASP A 320 -26.21 4.39 -26.77
N SER A 321 -25.69 5.03 -25.72
CA SER A 321 -25.65 6.49 -25.64
C SER A 321 -24.73 7.08 -26.71
N PRO A 322 -25.17 8.10 -27.47
CA PRO A 322 -24.31 8.75 -28.46
C PRO A 322 -23.10 9.45 -27.84
N THR A 323 -23.11 9.72 -26.52
CA THR A 323 -22.00 10.39 -25.82
C THR A 323 -20.89 9.46 -25.35
N ALA A 324 -21.03 8.14 -25.52
CA ALA A 324 -20.05 7.17 -25.01
C ALA A 324 -18.67 7.34 -25.67
N ARG A 325 -18.63 7.74 -26.95
CA ARG A 325 -17.38 8.02 -27.69
C ARG A 325 -16.68 9.31 -27.20
N ASP A 326 -17.43 10.23 -26.60
CA ASP A 326 -16.92 11.48 -26.02
C ASP A 326 -16.43 11.29 -24.56
N HIS A 327 -16.41 10.05 -24.06
CA HIS A 327 -15.93 9.72 -22.73
C HIS A 327 -14.38 9.74 -22.68
N ALA A 328 -13.82 10.29 -21.60
CA ALA A 328 -12.37 10.43 -21.44
C ALA A 328 -11.61 9.09 -21.59
N LEU A 329 -12.13 8.01 -21.00
CA LEU A 329 -11.51 6.69 -21.11
C LEU A 329 -11.60 6.08 -22.52
N TRP A 330 -12.66 6.35 -23.29
CA TRP A 330 -12.77 5.85 -24.66
C TRP A 330 -11.57 6.34 -25.49
N ALA A 331 -11.23 7.62 -25.36
CA ALA A 331 -10.08 8.22 -26.02
C ALA A 331 -8.73 7.68 -25.52
N LEU A 332 -8.63 7.10 -24.32
CA LEU A 332 -7.40 6.46 -23.84
C LEU A 332 -7.15 5.11 -24.52
N TYR A 333 -8.22 4.40 -24.90
CA TYR A 333 -8.13 3.09 -25.53
C TYR A 333 -8.08 3.18 -27.05
N ASP A 334 -8.67 4.21 -27.65
CA ASP A 334 -8.62 4.44 -29.10
C ASP A 334 -7.29 5.10 -29.53
N GLU A 335 -6.44 4.33 -30.20
CA GLU A 335 -5.11 4.76 -30.65
C GLU A 335 -5.16 6.00 -31.56
N LYS A 336 -6.18 6.08 -32.44
CA LYS A 336 -6.40 7.23 -33.35
C LYS A 336 -6.71 8.50 -32.56
N SER A 337 -7.51 8.40 -31.51
CA SER A 337 -7.87 9.54 -30.65
C SER A 337 -6.70 10.01 -29.77
N ARG A 338 -5.83 9.10 -29.32
CA ARG A 338 -4.59 9.46 -28.62
C ARG A 338 -3.63 10.30 -29.47
N HIS A 339 -3.61 10.06 -30.78
CA HIS A 339 -2.76 10.79 -31.72
C HIS A 339 -3.39 12.13 -32.14
N ARG A 340 -4.73 12.22 -32.25
CA ARG A 340 -5.47 13.46 -32.58
C ARG A 340 -5.35 14.56 -31.51
N ASP A 341 -5.17 14.19 -30.24
CA ASP A 341 -5.01 15.16 -29.14
C ASP A 341 -3.70 15.98 -29.24
N ALA A 342 -2.75 15.58 -30.09
CA ALA A 342 -1.58 16.39 -30.41
C ALA A 342 -1.91 17.63 -31.26
N MET A 343 -3.10 17.71 -31.90
CA MET A 343 -3.42 18.76 -32.88
C MET A 343 -4.83 19.37 -32.84
N GLN A 344 -5.88 18.78 -32.24
CA GLN A 344 -7.26 19.33 -32.35
C GLN A 344 -8.09 19.25 -31.06
N TRP A 345 -8.98 20.25 -30.88
CA TRP A 345 -9.81 20.48 -29.67
C TRP A 345 -11.23 19.88 -29.75
N ASP A 346 -11.65 19.40 -30.91
CA ASP A 346 -13.07 19.14 -31.25
C ASP A 346 -13.59 17.77 -30.78
N THR A 347 -12.76 16.90 -30.18
CA THR A 347 -13.11 15.51 -29.82
C THR A 347 -14.00 15.36 -28.57
N PHE A 348 -14.22 16.42 -27.79
CA PHE A 348 -14.95 16.35 -26.51
C PHE A 348 -16.06 17.40 -26.37
N ASP A 349 -16.45 18.06 -27.46
CA ASP A 349 -17.34 19.24 -27.43
C ASP A 349 -18.70 18.99 -26.77
N ASN A 350 -19.19 17.74 -26.78
CA ASN A 350 -20.48 17.39 -26.19
C ASN A 350 -20.42 17.03 -24.69
N ARG A 351 -19.23 16.92 -24.07
CA ARG A 351 -19.08 16.56 -22.66
C ARG A 351 -18.12 17.51 -21.91
N PRO A 352 -18.65 18.51 -21.20
CA PRO A 352 -17.84 19.44 -20.41
C PRO A 352 -16.97 18.71 -19.37
N GLY A 353 -15.66 18.96 -19.41
CA GLY A 353 -14.70 18.40 -18.44
C GLY A 353 -14.05 17.07 -18.81
N ALA A 354 -14.55 16.36 -19.83
CA ALA A 354 -13.96 15.09 -20.29
C ALA A 354 -12.51 15.26 -20.76
N LEU A 355 -12.21 16.32 -21.52
CA LEU A 355 -10.84 16.68 -21.93
C LEU A 355 -9.91 16.89 -20.74
N GLY A 356 -10.40 17.52 -19.66
CA GLY A 356 -9.63 17.72 -18.44
C GLY A 356 -9.28 16.38 -17.79
N VAL A 357 -10.24 15.46 -17.69
CA VAL A 357 -10.04 14.12 -17.14
C VAL A 357 -9.06 13.31 -18.01
N PHE A 358 -9.25 13.30 -19.33
CA PHE A 358 -8.37 12.64 -20.30
C PHE A 358 -6.91 13.09 -20.14
N ARG A 359 -6.67 14.42 -20.17
CA ARG A 359 -5.32 14.98 -20.04
C ARG A 359 -4.65 14.58 -18.74
N HIS A 360 -5.37 14.59 -17.62
CA HIS A 360 -4.78 14.23 -16.33
C HIS A 360 -4.53 12.71 -16.20
N PHE A 361 -5.35 11.85 -16.82
CA PHE A 361 -5.02 10.42 -16.93
C PHE A 361 -3.77 10.21 -17.78
N ARG A 362 -3.65 10.89 -18.93
CA ARG A 362 -2.46 10.80 -19.77
C ARG A 362 -1.21 11.30 -19.06
N SER A 363 -1.28 12.43 -18.36
CA SER A 363 -0.19 12.92 -17.52
C SER A 363 0.16 11.94 -16.39
N SER A 364 -0.83 11.27 -15.81
CA SER A 364 -0.60 10.24 -14.78
C SER A 364 0.09 9.01 -15.36
N ALA A 365 -0.30 8.56 -16.55
CA ALA A 365 0.32 7.44 -17.24
C ALA A 365 1.77 7.74 -17.64
N LEU A 366 2.02 8.91 -18.23
CA LEU A 366 3.39 9.38 -18.53
C LEU A 366 4.25 9.42 -17.27
N ARG A 367 3.70 9.97 -16.18
CA ARG A 367 4.40 10.03 -14.91
C ARG A 367 4.68 8.64 -14.32
N MET A 368 3.73 7.70 -14.44
CA MET A 368 3.96 6.31 -14.01
C MET A 368 5.12 5.68 -14.78
N ASN A 369 5.18 5.89 -16.10
CA ASN A 369 6.24 5.35 -16.94
C ASN A 369 7.62 5.95 -16.60
N GLU A 370 7.69 7.26 -16.41
CA GLU A 370 8.92 7.94 -15.95
C GLU A 370 9.42 7.39 -14.61
N LEU A 371 8.51 7.18 -13.66
CA LEU A 371 8.85 6.65 -12.33
C LEU A 371 9.32 5.19 -12.40
N PHE A 372 8.71 4.38 -13.26
CA PHE A 372 9.17 3.02 -13.54
C PHE A 372 10.60 3.03 -14.07
N ASP A 373 10.89 3.82 -15.10
CA ASP A 373 12.22 3.91 -15.70
C ASP A 373 13.26 4.40 -14.67
N LYS A 374 12.88 5.38 -13.84
CA LYS A 374 13.73 5.89 -12.76
C LYS A 374 14.04 4.82 -11.71
N LEU A 375 13.07 4.00 -11.30
CA LEU A 375 13.29 2.90 -10.35
C LEU A 375 14.19 1.82 -10.94
N ALA A 376 13.92 1.40 -12.17
CA ALA A 376 14.73 0.39 -12.86
C ALA A 376 16.18 0.86 -13.05
N LEU A 377 16.37 2.13 -13.41
CA LEU A 377 17.71 2.74 -13.50
C LEU A 377 18.39 2.80 -12.13
N HIS A 378 17.70 3.27 -11.10
CA HIS A 378 18.28 3.36 -9.75
C HIS A 378 18.70 1.99 -9.20
N GLU A 379 17.89 0.95 -9.41
CA GLU A 379 18.23 -0.43 -9.02
C GLU A 379 19.46 -0.94 -9.79
N ARG A 380 19.52 -0.71 -11.10
CA ARG A 380 20.68 -1.09 -11.93
C ARG A 380 21.96 -0.41 -11.44
N GLU A 381 21.90 0.89 -11.15
CA GLU A 381 23.04 1.67 -10.67
C GLU A 381 23.45 1.24 -9.26
N SER A 382 22.49 0.99 -8.37
CA SER A 382 22.74 0.47 -7.02
C SER A 382 23.47 -0.88 -7.08
N ARG A 383 23.01 -1.80 -7.94
CA ARG A 383 23.65 -3.11 -8.14
C ARG A 383 25.05 -2.97 -8.73
N ARG A 384 25.26 -2.07 -9.69
CA ARG A 384 26.59 -1.79 -10.23
C ARG A 384 27.57 -1.31 -9.15
N LEU A 385 27.09 -0.49 -8.21
CA LEU A 385 27.91 0.06 -7.12
C LEU A 385 28.21 -0.96 -6.00
N LEU A 386 27.26 -1.86 -5.70
CA LEU A 386 27.42 -2.90 -4.68
C LEU A 386 28.40 -4.02 -5.10
N GLY A 387 28.78 -4.06 -6.37
CA GLY A 387 29.76 -5.01 -6.91
C GLY A 387 29.31 -6.47 -6.79
N THR A 388 30.27 -7.40 -6.89
CA THR A 388 30.05 -8.85 -6.73
C THR A 388 30.06 -9.25 -5.25
N THR A 389 29.17 -8.67 -4.44
CA THR A 389 28.93 -9.24 -3.12
C THR A 389 28.30 -10.61 -3.33
N LYS A 390 28.85 -11.69 -2.74
CA LYS A 390 28.30 -13.05 -2.91
C LYS A 390 26.96 -13.17 -2.19
N VAL A 391 25.89 -12.73 -2.83
CA VAL A 391 24.52 -12.98 -2.42
C VAL A 391 23.95 -14.01 -3.40
N ALA A 392 23.08 -14.90 -2.91
CA ALA A 392 22.44 -15.86 -3.80
C ALA A 392 21.56 -15.12 -4.83
N PRO A 393 21.52 -15.52 -6.11
CA PRO A 393 20.78 -14.80 -7.15
C PRO A 393 19.31 -14.54 -6.80
N LEU A 394 18.63 -15.51 -6.16
CA LEU A 394 17.23 -15.37 -5.77
C LEU A 394 17.02 -14.42 -4.57
N ASP A 395 17.98 -14.34 -3.65
CA ASP A 395 17.95 -13.36 -2.57
C ASP A 395 18.12 -11.95 -3.14
N GLU A 396 19.03 -11.77 -4.10
CA GLU A 396 19.18 -10.49 -4.79
C GLU A 396 17.89 -10.06 -5.47
N MET A 397 17.17 -11.00 -6.09
CA MET A 397 15.86 -10.74 -6.70
C MET A 397 14.78 -10.37 -5.66
N MET A 398 14.82 -10.98 -4.48
CA MET A 398 13.87 -10.70 -3.39
C MET A 398 14.02 -9.27 -2.85
N TRP A 399 15.25 -8.75 -2.75
CA TRP A 399 15.55 -7.44 -2.13
C TRP A 399 15.51 -6.24 -3.09
N ARG A 400 15.11 -6.45 -4.35
CA ARG A 400 15.02 -5.38 -5.35
C ARG A 400 14.09 -4.25 -4.92
N ARG A 401 14.49 -3.02 -5.27
CA ARG A 401 13.72 -1.79 -5.01
C ARG A 401 12.98 -1.26 -6.24
N ASP A 402 12.87 -2.08 -7.28
CA ASP A 402 12.10 -1.81 -8.48
C ASP A 402 10.95 -2.84 -8.64
N PRO A 403 10.04 -2.69 -9.60
CA PRO A 403 8.86 -3.54 -9.71
C PRO A 403 9.16 -4.87 -10.43
N ALA A 404 10.36 -5.43 -10.26
CA ALA A 404 10.77 -6.68 -10.90
C ALA A 404 10.10 -7.92 -10.29
N ARG A 405 9.60 -7.84 -9.06
CA ARG A 405 8.92 -8.96 -8.40
C ARG A 405 7.48 -9.09 -8.91
N SER A 406 6.98 -10.32 -8.96
CA SER A 406 5.68 -10.67 -9.54
C SER A 406 4.53 -9.84 -8.98
N GLU A 407 4.49 -9.61 -7.67
CA GLU A 407 3.40 -8.88 -7.03
C GLU A 407 3.36 -7.40 -7.45
N HIS A 408 4.52 -6.78 -7.71
CA HIS A 408 4.62 -5.38 -8.13
C HIS A 408 4.41 -5.25 -9.63
N ALA A 409 4.96 -6.19 -10.40
CA ALA A 409 4.78 -6.29 -11.84
C ALA A 409 3.30 -6.41 -12.20
N TYR A 410 2.56 -7.29 -11.51
CA TYR A 410 1.12 -7.47 -11.69
C TYR A 410 0.35 -6.18 -11.45
N GLU A 411 0.63 -5.49 -10.33
CA GLU A 411 -0.07 -4.27 -9.96
C GLU A 411 0.17 -3.14 -10.97
N TYR A 412 1.39 -3.05 -11.50
CA TYR A 412 1.72 -2.10 -12.55
C TYR A 412 1.09 -2.49 -13.90
N MET A 413 1.16 -3.77 -14.29
CA MET A 413 0.57 -4.33 -15.51
C MET A 413 -0.91 -3.99 -15.64
N VAL A 414 -1.69 -4.30 -14.60
CA VAL A 414 -3.13 -4.01 -14.60
C VAL A 414 -3.36 -2.50 -14.63
N SER A 415 -2.58 -1.71 -13.90
CA SER A 415 -2.74 -0.25 -13.92
C SER A 415 -2.48 0.36 -15.30
N LEU A 416 -1.52 -0.17 -16.06
CA LEU A 416 -1.27 0.22 -17.45
C LEU A 416 -2.45 -0.11 -18.36
N ALA A 417 -3.08 -1.28 -18.18
CA ALA A 417 -4.24 -1.69 -18.96
C ALA A 417 -5.42 -0.71 -18.79
N TYR A 418 -5.72 -0.31 -17.55
CA TYR A 418 -6.77 0.69 -17.27
C TYR A 418 -6.49 2.06 -17.91
N LEU A 419 -5.23 2.39 -18.17
CA LEU A 419 -4.80 3.64 -18.81
C LEU A 419 -4.60 3.52 -20.33
N GLY A 420 -4.84 2.34 -20.91
CA GLY A 420 -4.65 2.06 -22.33
C GLY A 420 -3.18 2.02 -22.77
N GLU A 421 -2.23 1.81 -21.85
CA GLU A 421 -0.79 1.82 -22.14
C GLU A 421 -0.29 0.43 -22.61
N PHE A 422 -0.91 -0.16 -23.63
CA PHE A 422 -0.61 -1.53 -24.08
C PHE A 422 0.84 -1.70 -24.56
N GLN A 423 1.40 -0.71 -25.25
CA GLN A 423 2.81 -0.72 -25.65
C GLN A 423 3.76 -0.69 -24.44
N GLN A 424 3.36 -0.03 -23.34
CA GLN A 424 4.16 -0.06 -22.11
C GLN A 424 4.04 -1.41 -21.40
N MET A 425 2.90 -2.10 -21.51
CA MET A 425 2.74 -3.47 -20.99
C MET A 425 3.70 -4.44 -21.70
N VAL A 426 3.89 -4.29 -23.02
CA VAL A 426 4.91 -5.03 -23.79
C VAL A 426 6.31 -4.74 -23.25
N LYS A 427 6.66 -3.46 -23.08
CA LYS A 427 7.97 -3.06 -22.53
C LYS A 427 8.20 -3.62 -21.13
N LEU A 428 7.17 -3.66 -20.28
CA LEU A 428 7.24 -4.25 -18.95
C LEU A 428 7.58 -5.74 -19.04
N LEU A 429 6.88 -6.51 -19.89
CA LEU A 429 7.20 -7.94 -20.08
C LEU A 429 8.61 -8.13 -20.63
N SER A 430 9.02 -7.38 -21.66
CA SER A 430 10.38 -7.48 -22.19
C SER A 430 11.45 -7.17 -21.14
N TRP A 431 11.21 -6.16 -20.30
CA TRP A 431 12.10 -5.82 -19.20
C TRP A 431 12.15 -6.92 -18.13
N LEU A 432 11.01 -7.49 -17.75
CA LEU A 432 10.95 -8.61 -16.81
C LEU A 432 11.69 -9.84 -17.35
N ILE A 433 11.51 -10.18 -18.63
CA ILE A 433 12.24 -11.28 -19.29
C ILE A 433 13.74 -11.03 -19.24
N MET A 434 14.19 -9.80 -19.50
CA MET A 434 15.61 -9.45 -19.42
C MET A 434 16.17 -9.54 -18.00
N VAL A 435 15.40 -9.11 -16.99
CA VAL A 435 15.84 -9.12 -15.60
C VAL A 435 15.88 -10.54 -15.02
N TRP A 436 14.87 -11.36 -15.31
CA TRP A 436 14.77 -12.73 -14.79
C TRP A 436 15.50 -13.76 -15.65
N GLY A 437 15.68 -13.49 -16.94
CA GLY A 437 16.41 -14.33 -17.89
C GLY A 437 17.93 -14.28 -17.75
N GLN A 438 18.44 -13.79 -16.62
CA GLN A 438 19.87 -13.83 -16.32
C GLN A 438 20.29 -15.28 -16.04
N PRO A 439 21.41 -15.78 -16.60
CA PRO A 439 21.75 -17.21 -16.55
C PRO A 439 21.82 -17.80 -15.14
N ASP A 440 22.32 -17.02 -14.18
CA ASP A 440 22.43 -17.38 -12.77
C ASP A 440 21.06 -17.45 -12.06
N VAL A 441 20.17 -16.51 -12.36
CA VAL A 441 18.80 -16.50 -11.84
C VAL A 441 18.00 -17.67 -12.41
N VAL A 442 18.10 -17.91 -13.73
CA VAL A 442 17.44 -19.03 -14.41
C VAL A 442 17.91 -20.36 -13.83
N HIS A 443 19.23 -20.52 -13.66
CA HIS A 443 19.78 -21.72 -13.06
C HIS A 443 19.27 -21.94 -11.63
N ALA A 444 19.29 -20.90 -10.79
CA ALA A 444 18.79 -21.01 -9.42
C ALA A 444 17.27 -21.31 -9.35
N LEU A 445 16.47 -20.80 -10.29
CA LEU A 445 15.05 -21.16 -10.39
C LEU A 445 14.85 -22.63 -10.82
N SER A 446 15.71 -23.15 -11.69
CA SER A 446 15.62 -24.53 -12.17
C SER A 446 15.95 -25.59 -11.12
N GLU A 447 16.67 -25.20 -10.06
CA GLU A 447 16.98 -26.08 -8.93
C GLU A 447 15.82 -26.22 -7.92
N LEU A 448 14.78 -25.39 -8.05
CA LEU A 448 13.60 -25.42 -7.18
C LEU A 448 12.45 -26.19 -7.84
N ASP A 449 11.78 -27.05 -7.07
CA ASP A 449 10.57 -27.75 -7.53
C ASP A 449 9.41 -26.77 -7.80
N GLU A 450 9.28 -25.73 -6.97
CA GLU A 450 8.29 -24.67 -7.10
C GLU A 450 8.94 -23.28 -7.05
N PRO A 451 8.53 -22.34 -7.92
CA PRO A 451 9.06 -20.99 -7.89
C PRO A 451 8.62 -20.25 -6.61
N PRO A 452 9.50 -19.41 -6.02
CA PRO A 452 9.11 -18.54 -4.92
C PRO A 452 7.93 -17.64 -5.31
N PRO A 453 7.05 -17.23 -4.37
CA PRO A 453 5.87 -16.42 -4.69
C PRO A 453 6.17 -15.11 -5.45
N TYR A 454 7.31 -14.48 -5.17
CA TYR A 454 7.75 -13.23 -5.83
C TYR A 454 8.32 -13.45 -7.25
N ALA A 455 8.46 -14.71 -7.67
CA ALA A 455 8.94 -15.16 -8.98
C ALA A 455 7.85 -15.84 -9.83
N ASP A 456 6.62 -16.01 -9.30
CA ASP A 456 5.48 -16.55 -10.05
C ASP A 456 4.77 -15.43 -10.85
N PHE A 457 4.98 -15.41 -12.17
CA PHE A 457 4.43 -14.41 -13.09
C PHE A 457 3.12 -14.84 -13.77
N MET A 458 2.52 -15.98 -13.41
CA MET A 458 1.32 -16.49 -14.08
C MET A 458 0.20 -15.45 -14.12
N LYS A 459 -0.11 -14.79 -12.99
CA LYS A 459 -1.12 -13.72 -12.93
C LYS A 459 -0.80 -12.53 -13.83
N THR A 460 0.46 -12.14 -13.91
CA THR A 460 0.92 -11.03 -14.76
C THR A 460 0.76 -11.36 -16.24
N LEU A 461 1.10 -12.59 -16.63
CA LEU A 461 0.94 -13.08 -18.00
C LEU A 461 -0.54 -13.23 -18.38
N CYS A 462 -1.39 -13.79 -17.50
CA CYS A 462 -2.83 -13.88 -17.74
C CYS A 462 -3.45 -12.48 -17.90
N ALA A 463 -3.09 -11.51 -17.06
CA ALA A 463 -3.56 -10.14 -17.21
C ALA A 463 -3.13 -9.49 -18.54
N PHE A 464 -1.90 -9.75 -18.99
CA PHE A 464 -1.42 -9.28 -20.30
C PHE A 464 -2.21 -9.91 -21.45
N ARG A 465 -2.38 -11.24 -21.45
CA ARG A 465 -3.15 -11.96 -22.47
C ARG A 465 -4.61 -11.50 -22.52
N PHE A 466 -5.22 -11.29 -21.36
CA PHE A 466 -6.63 -10.92 -21.29
C PHE A 466 -6.90 -9.48 -21.74
N LEU A 467 -6.00 -8.54 -21.42
CA LEU A 467 -6.26 -7.10 -21.59
C LEU A 467 -5.46 -6.43 -22.72
N ALA A 468 -4.22 -6.86 -22.95
CA ALA A 468 -3.32 -6.20 -23.91
C ALA A 468 -3.20 -6.94 -25.24
N GLU A 469 -3.04 -8.27 -25.22
CA GLU A 469 -2.93 -9.08 -26.45
C GLU A 469 -4.05 -8.79 -27.48
N PRO A 470 -5.33 -8.60 -27.09
CA PRO A 470 -6.41 -8.26 -28.03
C PRO A 470 -6.29 -6.87 -28.68
N MET A 471 -5.48 -5.98 -28.10
CA MET A 471 -5.27 -4.58 -28.50
C MET A 471 -3.92 -4.38 -29.20
N LEU A 472 -3.15 -5.44 -29.44
CA LEU A 472 -1.82 -5.41 -30.02
C LEU A 472 -1.79 -6.14 -31.38
N GLU A 473 -0.78 -5.83 -32.19
CA GLU A 473 -0.52 -6.58 -33.41
C GLU A 473 -0.02 -8.01 -33.09
N PRO A 474 -0.46 -9.04 -33.83
CA PRO A 474 -0.06 -10.43 -33.57
C PRO A 474 1.46 -10.66 -33.54
N GLY A 475 2.21 -9.94 -34.38
CA GLY A 475 3.67 -10.07 -34.46
C GLY A 475 4.40 -9.64 -33.18
N VAL A 476 3.84 -8.70 -32.42
CA VAL A 476 4.42 -8.24 -31.14
C VAL A 476 4.33 -9.33 -30.09
N VAL A 477 3.19 -10.02 -30.02
CA VAL A 477 2.93 -11.09 -29.06
C VAL A 477 3.78 -12.32 -29.37
N GLU A 478 3.90 -12.68 -30.64
CA GLU A 478 4.75 -13.80 -31.07
C GLU A 478 6.23 -13.53 -30.75
N SER A 479 6.69 -12.29 -30.93
CA SER A 479 8.03 -11.88 -30.54
C SER A 479 8.27 -12.05 -29.03
N LEU A 480 7.31 -11.65 -28.18
CA LEU A 480 7.41 -11.84 -26.73
C LEU A 480 7.48 -13.32 -26.35
N ARG A 481 6.62 -14.16 -26.92
CA ARG A 481 6.64 -15.62 -26.70
C ARG A 481 7.99 -16.22 -27.06
N GLY A 482 8.54 -15.84 -28.22
CA GLY A 482 9.88 -16.23 -28.65
C GLY A 482 10.97 -15.80 -27.67
N THR A 483 10.90 -14.57 -27.14
CA THR A 483 11.90 -14.08 -26.16
C THR A 483 11.86 -14.80 -24.81
N ILE A 484 10.68 -15.23 -24.34
CA ILE A 484 10.56 -16.04 -23.11
C ILE A 484 11.28 -17.38 -23.29
N GLY A 485 11.00 -18.07 -24.40
CA GLY A 485 11.66 -19.34 -24.72
C GLY A 485 13.18 -19.19 -24.87
N ALA A 486 13.64 -18.13 -25.54
CA ALA A 486 15.07 -17.86 -25.72
C ALA A 486 15.80 -17.50 -24.41
N ALA A 487 15.10 -16.93 -23.43
CA ALA A 487 15.65 -16.58 -22.12
C ALA A 487 15.81 -17.77 -21.18
N GLY A 488 15.28 -18.96 -21.53
CA GLY A 488 15.36 -20.16 -20.69
C GLY A 488 14.49 -20.09 -19.43
N LEU A 489 13.53 -19.17 -19.38
CA LEU A 489 12.60 -19.04 -18.26
C LEU A 489 11.59 -20.18 -18.28
N ASN A 490 11.31 -20.77 -17.11
CA ASN A 490 10.23 -21.76 -16.93
C ASN A 490 8.82 -21.11 -16.95
N TRP A 491 8.67 -19.93 -17.54
CA TRP A 491 7.39 -19.26 -17.65
C TRP A 491 6.59 -19.90 -18.79
N THR A 492 5.51 -20.56 -18.41
CA THR A 492 4.57 -21.10 -19.40
C THR A 492 3.68 -19.97 -19.88
N TRP A 493 3.61 -19.77 -21.19
CA TRP A 493 2.65 -18.81 -21.75
C TRP A 493 1.23 -19.34 -21.46
N PRO A 494 0.37 -18.58 -20.78
CA PRO A 494 -0.95 -19.08 -20.38
C PRO A 494 -1.76 -19.49 -21.60
N ASP A 495 -2.50 -20.59 -21.52
CA ASP A 495 -3.51 -20.98 -22.50
C ASP A 495 -4.86 -20.32 -22.18
N GLU A 496 -5.89 -20.63 -22.95
CA GLU A 496 -7.23 -20.04 -22.74
C GLU A 496 -7.84 -20.47 -21.40
N GLU A 497 -7.69 -21.74 -21.03
CA GLU A 497 -8.19 -22.29 -19.77
C GLU A 497 -7.55 -21.59 -18.56
N ALA A 498 -6.24 -21.35 -18.60
CA ALA A 498 -5.53 -20.63 -17.54
C ALA A 498 -5.97 -19.16 -17.42
N VAL A 499 -6.29 -18.51 -18.55
CA VAL A 499 -6.81 -17.13 -18.56
C VAL A 499 -8.23 -17.11 -17.99
N GLU A 500 -9.11 -18.02 -18.41
CA GLU A 500 -10.48 -18.16 -17.88
C GLU A 500 -10.46 -18.45 -16.37
N ALA A 501 -9.64 -19.40 -15.92
CA ALA A 501 -9.48 -19.70 -14.51
C ALA A 501 -8.98 -18.47 -13.72
N TYR A 502 -7.96 -17.76 -14.24
CA TYR A 502 -7.47 -16.54 -13.62
C TYR A 502 -8.57 -15.49 -13.46
N VAL A 503 -9.40 -15.31 -14.49
CA VAL A 503 -10.50 -14.34 -14.52
C VAL A 503 -11.62 -14.74 -13.55
N HIS A 504 -11.99 -16.02 -13.48
CA HIS A 504 -12.97 -16.55 -12.53
C HIS A 504 -12.50 -16.45 -11.07
N MET A 505 -11.19 -16.56 -10.82
CA MET A 505 -10.62 -16.39 -9.48
C MET A 505 -10.58 -14.93 -9.03
N GLN A 506 -10.80 -13.95 -9.92
CA GLN A 506 -10.90 -12.56 -9.50
C GLN A 506 -12.27 -12.30 -8.89
N GLU A 507 -12.30 -11.91 -7.61
CA GLU A 507 -13.52 -11.51 -6.90
C GLU A 507 -14.17 -10.23 -7.47
N ASP A 508 -13.44 -9.48 -8.31
CA ASP A 508 -13.83 -8.16 -8.81
C ASP A 508 -14.10 -8.20 -10.33
N GLU A 509 -15.38 -8.02 -10.71
CA GLU A 509 -15.84 -8.02 -12.12
C GLU A 509 -15.23 -6.90 -12.98
N SER A 510 -14.52 -5.94 -12.39
CA SER A 510 -13.98 -4.79 -13.10
C SER A 510 -13.03 -5.12 -14.26
N LEU A 511 -12.32 -6.24 -14.22
CA LEU A 511 -11.50 -6.69 -15.35
C LEU A 511 -12.38 -7.12 -16.54
N HIS A 512 -13.52 -7.76 -16.28
CA HIS A 512 -14.48 -8.11 -17.34
C HIS A 512 -15.10 -6.85 -17.96
N VAL A 513 -15.44 -5.87 -17.13
CA VAL A 513 -15.94 -4.57 -17.59
C VAL A 513 -14.91 -3.91 -18.52
N LEU A 514 -13.63 -3.91 -18.12
CA LEU A 514 -12.56 -3.37 -18.96
C LEU A 514 -12.45 -4.13 -20.29
N ALA A 515 -12.37 -5.46 -20.24
CA ALA A 515 -12.27 -6.29 -21.45
C ALA A 515 -13.43 -6.03 -22.43
N ARG A 516 -14.68 -5.94 -21.93
CA ARG A 516 -15.86 -5.61 -22.75
C ARG A 516 -15.75 -4.23 -23.39
N VAL A 517 -15.29 -3.22 -22.64
CA VAL A 517 -15.09 -1.87 -23.18
C VAL A 517 -14.00 -1.87 -24.26
N LEU A 518 -12.87 -2.55 -24.02
CA LEU A 518 -11.79 -2.68 -25.00
C LEU A 518 -12.25 -3.37 -26.28
N GLU A 519 -13.05 -4.42 -26.15
CA GLU A 519 -13.65 -5.11 -27.29
C GLU A 519 -14.53 -4.18 -28.13
N ARG A 520 -15.37 -3.36 -27.49
CA ARG A 520 -16.21 -2.35 -28.18
C ARG A 520 -15.39 -1.28 -28.88
N VAL A 521 -14.32 -0.79 -28.25
CA VAL A 521 -13.38 0.16 -28.88
C VAL A 521 -12.73 -0.47 -30.10
N ARG A 522 -12.27 -1.71 -29.99
CA ARG A 522 -11.65 -2.45 -31.11
C ARG A 522 -12.63 -2.65 -32.28
N PHE A 523 -13.89 -2.99 -32.01
CA PHE A 523 -14.91 -3.10 -33.06
C PHE A 523 -15.09 -1.78 -33.83
N SER A 524 -14.99 -0.63 -33.16
CA SER A 524 -15.07 0.67 -33.84
C SER A 524 -13.96 0.89 -34.87
N TRP A 525 -12.78 0.30 -34.67
CA TRP A 525 -11.67 0.37 -35.64
C TRP A 525 -12.02 -0.35 -36.94
N THR A 526 -12.73 -1.49 -36.84
CA THR A 526 -13.16 -2.28 -38.00
C THR A 526 -14.30 -1.62 -38.77
N GLU A 527 -15.25 -1.00 -38.08
CA GLU A 527 -16.34 -0.22 -38.70
C GLU A 527 -15.79 0.98 -39.50
N ASP A 528 -14.84 1.71 -38.92
CA ASP A 528 -14.22 2.86 -39.59
C ASP A 528 -13.41 2.45 -40.82
N THR A 529 -12.73 1.30 -40.78
CA THR A 529 -11.98 0.77 -41.93
C THR A 529 -12.92 0.33 -43.06
N SER A 530 -14.06 -0.25 -42.71
CA SER A 530 -15.11 -0.63 -43.67
C SER A 530 -15.74 0.61 -44.31
N ARG A 531 -16.01 1.66 -43.53
CA ARG A 531 -16.51 2.94 -44.05
C ARG A 531 -15.49 3.67 -44.91
N ALA A 532 -14.20 3.66 -44.55
CA ALA A 532 -13.15 4.28 -45.35
C ALA A 532 -12.99 3.58 -46.71
N THR A 533 -13.03 2.24 -46.74
CA THR A 533 -12.96 1.47 -47.99
C THR A 533 -14.23 1.57 -48.85
N GLU A 534 -15.39 1.87 -48.27
CA GLU A 534 -16.62 2.22 -48.99
C GLU A 534 -16.58 3.64 -49.57
N VAL A 535 -16.01 4.61 -48.85
CA VAL A 535 -15.84 5.99 -49.33
C VAL A 535 -14.77 6.07 -50.42
N GLU A 536 -13.67 5.34 -50.30
CA GLU A 536 -12.64 5.24 -51.35
C GLU A 536 -13.22 4.62 -52.62
N ARG A 537 -13.96 3.51 -52.50
CA ARG A 537 -14.74 2.97 -53.63
C ARG A 537 -15.72 4.01 -54.16
N GLY A 538 -16.54 4.65 -53.33
CA GLY A 538 -17.46 5.69 -53.77
C GLY A 538 -16.79 6.89 -54.48
N SER A 539 -15.52 7.17 -54.16
CA SER A 539 -14.72 8.23 -54.79
C SER A 539 -14.10 7.81 -56.14
N GLU A 540 -13.63 6.56 -56.26
CA GLU A 540 -13.14 5.99 -57.53
C GLU A 540 -14.26 5.92 -58.59
N TRP A 541 -15.49 5.63 -58.16
CA TRP A 541 -16.67 5.65 -59.05
C TRP A 541 -17.07 7.07 -59.47
N ARG A 542 -16.70 8.11 -58.71
CA ARG A 542 -16.94 9.53 -59.06
C ARG A 542 -15.82 10.15 -59.88
N SER A 543 -14.63 9.56 -59.94
CA SER A 543 -13.53 9.99 -60.83
C SER A 543 -13.61 9.39 -62.24
N HIS A 544 -14.57 8.50 -62.50
CA HIS A 544 -14.80 7.86 -63.80
C HIS A 544 -16.14 8.25 -64.46
N VAL A 545 -16.77 9.35 -64.01
CA VAL A 545 -17.89 10.03 -64.66
C VAL A 545 -17.46 11.46 -64.96
#